data_AF-A0A8B2HQ44-F1
#
_entry.id   AF-A0A8B2HQ44-F1
#
_cell.length_a   1.000
_cell.length_b   1.000
_cell.length_c   1.000
_cell.angle_alpha   90.00
_cell.angle_beta   90.00
_cell.angle_gamma   90.00
#
_symmetry.space_group_name_H-M   'P 1'
#
loop_
_entity.id
_entity.type
_entity.pdbx_description
1 polymer ?
#
loop_
_entity_poly.entity_id
_entity_poly.type
_entity_poly.pdbx_seq_one_letter_code
_entity_poly.pdbx_strand_id
1 'polypeptide(L)'
;MTLTRKQILHILCNADLKLKIAILLASSAGLRISELIQLRYSDIDFDSKPTKILIRATSKKKRARQVFITEETTIHLQDYLKKNFGWHKNSLNLDISSIYIFGRTSVTNGGNVHRFNPDSAKQSLQMLLKNHVKNISEQIDQNKNEQNTIRFYEFRKFFSSTVENVCGRNYAEALMGNRDYMDTHYQLSDEDKYQKYFSVEPYLTILDFDKIEENYNDLSQRYKEIEKSIIGLKQYLVSNSILLESLK
;
A
#
# COMPACT_ATOMS: atom_id res chain seq x y z
N MET A 1 -5.73 -0.51 -18.93
CA MET A 1 -4.26 -0.59 -18.75
C MET A 1 -3.97 -0.25 -17.30
N THR A 2 -3.36 -1.17 -16.56
CA THR A 2 -2.95 -0.95 -15.18
C THR A 2 -1.52 -0.40 -15.16
N LEU A 3 -1.21 0.49 -14.23
CA LEU A 3 0.15 0.99 -14.07
C LEU A 3 1.09 -0.14 -13.63
N THR A 4 2.30 -0.17 -14.18
CA THR A 4 3.35 -1.08 -13.71
C THR A 4 4.03 -0.51 -12.47
N ARG A 5 4.63 -1.38 -11.65
CA ARG A 5 5.39 -0.95 -10.46
C ARG A 5 6.48 0.08 -10.80
N LYS A 6 7.21 -0.13 -11.91
CA LYS A 6 8.23 0.81 -12.42
C LYS A 6 7.66 2.18 -12.79
N GLN A 7 6.47 2.22 -13.40
CA GLN A 7 5.79 3.49 -13.69
C GLN A 7 5.39 4.23 -12.41
N ILE A 8 4.86 3.52 -11.41
CA ILE A 8 4.49 4.13 -10.12
C ILE A 8 5.73 4.67 -9.41
N LEU A 9 6.81 3.90 -9.36
CA LEU A 9 8.10 4.35 -8.80
C LEU A 9 8.59 5.63 -9.46
N HIS A 10 8.58 5.69 -10.78
CA HIS A 10 9.04 6.87 -11.51
C HIS A 10 8.21 8.13 -11.19
N ILE A 11 6.89 7.97 -10.99
CA ILE A 11 6.02 9.05 -10.49
C ILE A 11 6.39 9.43 -9.05
N LEU A 12 6.63 8.46 -8.17
CA LEU A 12 6.99 8.69 -6.77
C LEU A 12 8.32 9.43 -6.61
N CYS A 13 9.34 9.12 -7.42
CA CYS A 13 10.65 9.75 -7.37
C CYS A 13 10.59 11.26 -7.61
N ASN A 14 9.63 11.71 -8.42
CA ASN A 14 9.44 13.10 -8.82
C ASN A 14 8.30 13.80 -8.06
N ALA A 15 7.57 13.10 -7.19
CA ALA A 15 6.44 13.62 -6.45
C ALA A 15 6.88 14.35 -5.17
N ASP A 16 6.16 15.41 -4.82
CA ASP A 16 6.28 16.04 -3.51
C ASP A 16 5.89 15.05 -2.39
N LEU A 17 6.36 15.30 -1.16
CA LEU A 17 6.16 14.35 -0.05
C LEU A 17 4.67 14.06 0.21
N LYS A 18 3.79 15.06 0.10
CA LYS A 18 2.34 14.87 0.32
C LYS A 18 1.74 13.99 -0.76
N LEU A 19 2.07 14.23 -2.04
CA LEU A 19 1.63 13.38 -3.13
C LEU A 19 2.22 11.96 -3.04
N LYS A 20 3.49 11.83 -2.65
CA LYS A 20 4.16 10.54 -2.46
C LYS A 20 3.39 9.64 -1.47
N ILE A 21 3.06 10.16 -0.28
CA ILE A 21 2.25 9.42 0.70
C ILE A 21 0.87 9.08 0.16
N ALA A 22 0.23 10.00 -0.56
CA ALA A 22 -1.08 9.73 -1.13
C ALA A 22 -1.05 8.57 -2.15
N ILE A 23 -0.03 8.52 -3.00
CA ILE A 23 0.15 7.45 -3.98
C ILE A 23 0.46 6.13 -3.27
N LEU A 24 1.35 6.13 -2.26
CA LEU A 24 1.67 4.93 -1.49
C LEU A 24 0.44 4.37 -0.77
N LEU A 25 -0.34 5.20 -0.08
CA LEU A 25 -1.60 4.77 0.57
C LEU A 25 -2.63 4.24 -0.44
N ALA A 26 -2.75 4.87 -1.60
CA ALA A 26 -3.67 4.40 -2.64
C ALA A 26 -3.21 3.06 -3.24
N SER A 27 -1.90 2.86 -3.39
CA SER A 27 -1.30 1.65 -3.96
C SER A 27 -1.21 0.48 -2.97
N SER A 28 -1.08 0.74 -1.66
CA SER A 28 -0.91 -0.28 -0.62
C SER A 28 -2.21 -0.72 0.06
N ALA A 29 -3.20 0.18 0.19
CA ALA A 29 -4.49 -0.10 0.83
C ALA A 29 -5.68 -0.01 -0.14
N GLY A 30 -5.43 0.32 -1.40
CA GLY A 30 -6.48 0.43 -2.42
C GLY A 30 -7.49 1.53 -2.12
N LEU A 31 -7.13 2.63 -1.46
CA LEU A 31 -8.10 3.65 -1.02
C LEU A 31 -8.75 4.40 -2.19
N ARG A 32 -10.04 4.74 -2.04
CA ARG A 32 -10.65 5.76 -2.93
C ARG A 32 -10.09 7.12 -2.55
N ILE A 33 -9.93 8.02 -3.51
CA ILE A 33 -9.42 9.39 -3.22
C ILE A 33 -10.23 10.12 -2.15
N SER A 34 -11.56 9.95 -2.11
CA SER A 34 -12.38 10.58 -1.07
C SER A 34 -12.21 9.95 0.31
N GLU A 35 -11.83 8.68 0.39
CA GLU A 35 -11.49 8.01 1.65
C GLU A 35 -10.12 8.51 2.13
N LEU A 36 -9.15 8.58 1.22
CA LEU A 36 -7.81 9.10 1.47
C LEU A 36 -7.84 10.53 2.01
N ILE A 37 -8.59 11.43 1.36
CA ILE A 37 -8.68 12.84 1.78
C ILE A 37 -9.28 12.99 3.18
N GLN A 38 -10.21 12.11 3.56
CA GLN A 38 -10.88 12.17 4.87
C GLN A 38 -10.14 11.44 5.98
N LEU A 39 -8.99 10.83 5.68
CA LEU A 39 -8.22 10.07 6.64
C LEU A 39 -7.64 10.99 7.73
N ARG A 40 -7.86 10.60 8.98
CA ARG A 40 -7.33 11.31 10.16
C ARG A 40 -6.21 10.53 10.82
N TYR A 41 -5.42 11.19 11.66
CA TYR A 41 -4.42 10.50 12.48
C TYR A 41 -5.05 9.41 13.35
N SER A 42 -6.18 9.70 14.01
CA SER A 42 -6.89 8.74 14.87
C SER A 42 -7.38 7.46 14.16
N ASP A 43 -7.38 7.44 12.83
CA ASP A 43 -7.79 6.28 12.05
C ASP A 43 -6.64 5.29 11.80
N ILE A 44 -5.41 5.66 12.13
CA ILE A 44 -4.21 4.89 11.86
C ILE A 44 -3.71 4.25 13.15
N ASP A 45 -3.54 2.94 13.11
CA ASP A 45 -2.98 2.13 14.18
C ASP A 45 -1.59 1.64 13.76
N PHE A 46 -0.57 2.37 14.23
CA PHE A 46 0.85 2.08 14.01
C PHE A 46 1.42 0.96 14.90
N ASP A 47 0.68 0.53 15.92
CA ASP A 47 1.14 -0.50 16.85
C ASP A 47 0.91 -1.91 16.29
N SER A 48 -0.07 -2.03 15.39
CA SER A 48 -0.35 -3.27 14.68
C SER A 48 0.61 -3.52 13.51
N LYS A 49 0.90 -4.81 13.27
CA LYS A 49 1.73 -5.26 12.15
C LYS A 49 0.96 -6.29 11.30
N PRO A 50 0.65 -5.99 10.02
CA PRO A 50 0.85 -4.73 9.31
C PRO A 50 0.02 -3.56 9.89
N THR A 51 0.46 -2.32 9.65
CA THR A 51 -0.22 -1.10 10.11
C THR A 51 -1.66 -1.08 9.61
N LYS A 52 -2.59 -0.86 10.55
CA LYS A 52 -4.03 -0.86 10.28
C LYS A 52 -4.55 0.55 10.06
N ILE A 53 -5.47 0.70 9.11
CA ILE A 53 -6.21 1.93 8.88
C ILE A 53 -7.70 1.65 8.91
N LEU A 54 -8.43 2.40 9.74
CA LEU A 54 -9.89 2.37 9.79
C LEU A 54 -10.49 3.37 8.79
N ILE A 55 -11.05 2.84 7.70
CA ILE A 55 -11.78 3.65 6.73
C ILE A 55 -13.22 3.82 7.18
N ARG A 56 -13.58 5.06 7.51
CA ARG A 56 -14.92 5.44 7.97
C ARG A 56 -15.96 5.36 6.85
N ALA A 57 -17.20 5.07 7.22
CA ALA A 57 -18.34 5.15 6.31
C ALA A 57 -18.63 6.62 5.96
N THR A 58 -18.37 7.00 4.71
CA THR A 58 -18.57 8.39 4.23
C THR A 58 -19.98 8.64 3.69
N SER A 59 -20.80 7.59 3.51
CA SER A 59 -22.20 7.71 3.10
C SER A 59 -23.02 6.54 3.65
N LYS A 60 -24.35 6.69 3.72
CA LYS A 60 -25.29 5.61 4.10
C LYS A 60 -25.10 4.32 3.29
N LYS A 61 -24.50 4.46 2.10
CA LYS A 61 -24.23 3.37 1.17
C LYS A 61 -22.82 2.76 1.31
N LYS A 62 -22.03 3.13 2.29
CA LYS A 62 -20.69 2.56 2.49
C LYS A 62 -20.58 1.99 3.89
N ARG A 63 -19.94 0.84 4.02
CA ARG A 63 -19.57 0.25 5.31
C ARG A 63 -18.19 0.74 5.69
N ALA A 64 -17.98 0.97 6.98
CA ALA A 64 -16.63 1.15 7.50
C ALA A 64 -15.83 -0.13 7.23
N ARG A 65 -14.52 -0.04 7.09
CA ARG A 65 -13.64 -1.20 6.92
C ARG A 65 -12.24 -0.94 7.43
N GLN A 66 -11.60 -2.01 7.88
CA GLN A 66 -10.18 -2.02 8.16
C GLN A 66 -9.43 -2.38 6.87
N VAL A 67 -8.35 -1.66 6.61
CA VAL A 67 -7.38 -1.97 5.57
C VAL A 67 -5.99 -1.94 6.17
N PHE A 68 -5.04 -2.51 5.44
CA PHE A 68 -3.64 -2.56 5.85
C PHE A 68 -2.79 -1.80 4.84
N ILE A 69 -1.64 -1.32 5.31
CA ILE A 69 -0.62 -0.69 4.46
C ILE A 69 0.70 -1.43 4.61
N THR A 70 1.55 -1.32 3.60
CA THR A 70 2.89 -1.90 3.61
C THR A 70 3.79 -1.22 4.64
N GLU A 71 4.83 -1.91 5.08
CA GLU A 71 5.84 -1.37 5.99
C GLU A 71 6.53 -0.12 5.41
N GLU A 72 6.86 -0.12 4.10
CA GLU A 72 7.42 1.08 3.45
C GLU A 72 6.47 2.28 3.57
N THR A 73 5.16 2.06 3.41
CA THR A 73 4.16 3.13 3.49
C THR A 73 4.04 3.63 4.92
N THR A 74 4.14 2.72 5.89
CA THR A 74 4.15 3.04 7.32
C THR A 74 5.29 3.98 7.67
N ILE A 75 6.52 3.65 7.26
CA ILE A 75 7.72 4.45 7.52
C ILE A 75 7.57 5.84 6.91
N HIS A 76 7.20 5.92 5.63
CA HIS A 76 7.04 7.21 4.95
C HIS A 76 5.89 8.06 5.52
N LEU A 77 4.80 7.43 5.96
CA LEU A 77 3.70 8.13 6.61
C LEU A 77 4.12 8.72 7.97
N GLN A 78 4.90 7.98 8.76
CA GLN A 78 5.48 8.49 10.02
C GLN A 78 6.39 9.70 9.77
N ASP A 79 7.25 9.65 8.76
CA ASP A 79 8.12 10.79 8.39
C ASP A 79 7.31 12.01 7.95
N TYR A 80 6.24 11.80 7.18
CA TYR A 80 5.33 12.86 6.76
C TYR A 80 4.63 13.52 7.95
N LEU A 81 4.16 12.70 8.90
CA LEU A 81 3.51 13.18 10.12
C LEU A 81 4.50 13.97 11.01
N LYS A 82 5.72 13.47 11.15
CA LYS A 82 6.78 14.15 11.91
C LYS A 82 7.11 15.52 11.31
N LYS A 83 7.26 15.59 9.99
CA LYS A 83 7.64 16.82 9.28
C LYS A 83 6.56 17.90 9.30
N ASN A 84 5.29 17.51 9.16
CA ASN A 84 4.21 18.48 8.91
C ASN A 84 3.28 18.70 10.11
N PHE A 85 3.27 17.79 11.07
CA PHE A 85 2.32 17.80 12.18
C PHE A 85 2.98 17.61 13.56
N GLY A 86 4.31 17.55 13.64
CA GLY A 86 5.00 17.41 14.93
C GLY A 86 4.78 16.05 15.60
N TRP A 87 4.53 15.00 14.82
CA TRP A 87 4.33 13.65 15.36
C TRP A 87 5.60 13.11 16.04
N HIS A 88 5.41 12.48 17.19
CA HIS A 88 6.47 11.81 17.94
C HIS A 88 6.15 10.32 18.13
N LYS A 89 7.15 9.48 17.83
CA LYS A 89 7.07 8.04 18.09
C LYS A 89 6.90 7.78 19.59
N ASN A 90 6.03 6.84 19.96
CA ASN A 90 5.70 6.47 21.34
C ASN A 90 5.04 7.60 22.18
N SER A 91 4.49 8.63 21.54
CA SER A 91 3.65 9.64 22.19
C SER A 91 2.18 9.38 21.91
N LEU A 92 1.29 9.86 22.78
CA LEU A 92 -0.15 9.78 22.57
C LEU A 92 -0.63 10.66 21.40
N ASN A 93 0.15 11.69 21.03
CA ASN A 93 -0.14 12.57 19.87
C ASN A 93 -1.61 13.07 19.85
N LEU A 94 -2.16 13.39 21.03
CA LEU A 94 -3.58 13.74 21.22
C LEU A 94 -3.96 15.02 20.47
N ASP A 95 -3.00 15.94 20.37
CA ASP A 95 -3.07 17.20 19.65
C ASP A 95 -3.36 17.03 18.16
N ILE A 96 -2.84 15.98 17.54
CA ILE A 96 -3.04 15.70 16.11
C ILE A 96 -4.13 14.67 15.82
N SER A 97 -4.76 14.08 16.84
CA SER A 97 -5.75 13.01 16.72
C SER A 97 -6.87 13.30 15.72
N SER A 98 -7.42 14.50 15.76
CA SER A 98 -8.53 14.93 14.90
C SER A 98 -8.10 15.51 13.55
N ILE A 99 -6.80 15.65 13.31
CA ILE A 99 -6.25 16.29 12.11
C ILE A 99 -6.42 15.39 10.89
N TYR A 100 -6.88 15.98 9.80
CA TYR A 100 -6.89 15.36 8.48
C TYR A 100 -5.48 15.35 7.91
N ILE A 101 -4.94 14.17 7.63
CA ILE A 101 -3.53 14.04 7.22
C ILE A 101 -3.25 14.71 5.88
N PHE A 102 -4.25 14.79 4.99
CA PHE A 102 -4.15 15.50 3.70
C PHE A 102 -4.74 16.91 3.74
N GLY A 103 -4.93 17.47 4.94
CA GLY A 103 -5.31 18.86 5.16
C GLY A 103 -4.27 19.86 4.65
N ARG A 104 -4.56 21.15 4.86
CA ARG A 104 -3.64 22.23 4.53
C ARG A 104 -2.48 22.20 5.52
N THR A 105 -1.25 22.13 5.02
CA THR A 105 -0.02 22.11 5.83
C THR A 105 0.61 23.51 5.98
N SER A 106 0.15 24.49 5.21
CA SER A 106 0.62 25.87 5.33
C SER A 106 -0.09 26.61 6.45
N VAL A 107 0.68 27.29 7.31
CA VAL A 107 0.18 28.23 8.31
C VAL A 107 -0.44 29.41 7.58
N THR A 108 -1.69 29.78 7.91
CA THR A 108 -2.31 30.99 7.38
C THR A 108 -1.80 32.19 8.18
N ASN A 109 -1.16 33.15 7.50
CA ASN A 109 -0.90 34.47 8.08
C ASN A 109 -2.27 35.14 8.30
N GLY A 110 -2.76 35.17 9.54
CA GLY A 110 -4.03 35.81 9.89
C GLY A 110 -4.98 35.03 10.81
N GLY A 111 -4.56 33.91 11.41
CA GLY A 111 -5.29 33.28 12.53
C GLY A 111 -6.61 32.58 12.20
N ASN A 112 -7.17 32.79 11.00
CA ASN A 112 -8.36 32.07 10.55
C ASN A 112 -7.97 30.66 10.06
N VAL A 113 -8.22 29.67 10.91
CA VAL A 113 -8.17 28.25 10.53
C VAL A 113 -9.37 27.97 9.64
N HIS A 114 -9.17 28.00 8.32
CA HIS A 114 -10.21 27.56 7.40
C HIS A 114 -10.60 26.12 7.71
N ARG A 115 -11.90 25.86 7.93
CA ARG A 115 -12.44 24.52 8.13
C ARG A 115 -12.02 23.63 6.95
N PHE A 116 -11.58 22.42 7.26
CA PHE A 116 -11.20 21.44 6.26
C PHE A 116 -12.33 21.20 5.26
N ASN A 117 -12.06 21.46 3.98
CA ASN A 117 -12.98 21.18 2.87
C ASN A 117 -12.48 19.95 2.09
N PRO A 118 -13.16 18.80 2.17
CA PRO A 118 -12.77 17.59 1.46
C PRO A 118 -12.71 17.75 -0.06
N ASP A 119 -13.61 18.53 -0.65
CA ASP A 119 -13.66 18.72 -2.11
C ASP A 119 -12.49 19.56 -2.59
N SER A 120 -12.15 20.64 -1.87
CA SER A 120 -10.96 21.44 -2.16
C SER A 120 -9.68 20.62 -2.01
N ALA A 121 -9.54 19.86 -0.92
CA ALA A 121 -8.37 19.02 -0.69
C ALA A 121 -8.22 17.94 -1.77
N LYS A 122 -9.34 17.33 -2.19
CA LYS A 122 -9.39 16.38 -3.31
C LYS A 122 -8.93 17.04 -4.61
N GLN A 123 -9.50 18.19 -4.98
CA GLN A 123 -9.11 18.91 -6.20
C GLN A 123 -7.64 19.29 -6.19
N SER A 124 -7.13 19.84 -5.09
CA SER A 124 -5.71 20.18 -4.94
C SER A 124 -4.82 18.96 -5.15
N LEU A 125 -5.14 17.82 -4.53
CA LEU A 125 -4.35 16.59 -4.68
C LEU A 125 -4.42 16.01 -6.10
N GLN A 126 -5.58 16.06 -6.75
CA GLN A 126 -5.72 15.65 -8.15
C GLN A 126 -4.93 16.56 -9.10
N MET A 127 -4.91 17.86 -8.83
CA MET A 127 -4.15 18.83 -9.62
C MET A 127 -2.65 18.66 -9.42
N LEU A 128 -2.19 18.41 -8.19
CA LEU A 128 -0.79 18.05 -7.91
C LEU A 128 -0.37 16.83 -8.74
N LEU A 129 -1.14 15.74 -8.68
CA LEU A 129 -0.86 14.54 -9.49
C LEU A 129 -0.82 14.88 -10.99
N LYS A 130 -1.82 15.62 -11.50
CA LYS A 130 -1.88 16.00 -12.92
C LYS A 130 -0.65 16.80 -13.35
N ASN A 131 -0.19 17.75 -12.53
CA ASN A 131 0.96 18.58 -12.83
C ASN A 131 2.25 17.76 -12.84
N HIS A 132 2.44 16.88 -11.84
CA HIS A 132 3.59 15.98 -11.81
C HIS A 132 3.61 15.04 -13.02
N VAL A 133 2.48 14.41 -13.35
CA VAL A 133 2.38 13.51 -14.50
C VAL A 133 2.64 14.25 -15.82
N LYS A 134 2.16 15.49 -15.97
CA LYS A 134 2.44 16.32 -17.15
C LYS A 134 3.94 16.65 -17.28
N ASN A 135 4.64 16.85 -16.17
CA ASN A 135 6.08 17.11 -16.21
C ASN A 135 6.90 15.86 -16.54
N ILE A 136 6.35 14.66 -16.28
CA ILE A 136 7.00 13.37 -16.51
C ILE A 136 6.57 12.74 -17.85
N SER A 137 5.51 13.26 -18.49
CA SER A 137 4.89 12.62 -19.67
C SER A 137 5.78 12.54 -20.91
N GLU A 138 6.93 13.22 -20.93
CA GLU A 138 7.95 13.02 -21.97
C GLU A 138 8.68 11.66 -21.83
N GLN A 139 8.64 11.03 -20.64
CA GLN A 139 9.37 9.79 -20.31
C GLN A 139 8.46 8.55 -20.10
N ILE A 140 7.13 8.70 -20.01
CA ILE A 140 6.17 7.58 -19.79
C ILE A 140 5.58 7.04 -21.13
N ASP A 141 6.26 7.30 -22.26
CA ASP A 141 6.01 6.87 -23.64
C ASP A 141 5.01 7.65 -24.52
N GLN A 142 5.50 7.90 -25.74
CA GLN A 142 4.94 8.60 -26.91
C GLN A 142 3.72 7.92 -27.58
N ASN A 143 3.06 6.96 -26.93
CA ASN A 143 2.15 6.04 -27.62
C ASN A 143 0.66 6.14 -27.26
N LYS A 144 0.19 7.17 -26.54
CA LYS A 144 -1.26 7.34 -26.28
C LYS A 144 -1.73 8.78 -26.25
N ASN A 145 -2.80 9.01 -27.03
CA ASN A 145 -3.65 10.19 -27.10
C ASN A 145 -3.84 10.90 -25.75
N GLU A 146 -3.96 12.23 -25.82
CA GLU A 146 -4.13 13.24 -24.76
C GLU A 146 -5.19 12.93 -23.67
N GLN A 147 -5.97 11.86 -23.83
CA GLN A 147 -7.06 11.43 -22.95
C GLN A 147 -6.62 10.51 -21.79
N ASN A 148 -5.40 9.98 -21.81
CA ASN A 148 -4.95 8.96 -20.84
C ASN A 148 -4.27 9.55 -19.59
N THR A 149 -4.87 10.59 -18.99
CA THR A 149 -4.34 11.20 -17.76
C THR A 149 -4.35 10.20 -16.60
N ILE A 150 -3.18 9.94 -16.00
CA ILE A 150 -3.04 9.13 -14.79
C ILE A 150 -3.84 9.80 -13.66
N ARG A 151 -4.74 9.03 -13.03
CA ARG A 151 -5.57 9.45 -11.90
C ARG A 151 -5.33 8.52 -10.72
N PHE A 152 -5.74 8.95 -9.52
CA PHE A 152 -5.71 8.11 -8.32
C PHE A 152 -6.41 6.75 -8.47
N TYR A 153 -7.39 6.66 -9.37
CA TYR A 153 -8.05 5.41 -9.70
C TYR A 153 -7.09 4.34 -10.26
N GLU A 154 -6.03 4.74 -10.97
CA GLU A 154 -5.06 3.80 -11.56
C GLU A 154 -4.15 3.16 -10.49
N PHE A 155 -3.77 3.89 -9.43
CA PHE A 155 -3.06 3.31 -8.28
C PHE A 155 -3.93 2.30 -7.53
N ARG A 156 -5.22 2.61 -7.38
CA ARG A 156 -6.19 1.67 -6.78
C ARG A 156 -6.43 0.45 -7.67
N LYS A 157 -6.39 0.57 -9.00
CA LYS A 157 -6.41 -0.57 -9.91
C LYS A 157 -5.17 -1.44 -9.79
N PHE A 158 -3.99 -0.83 -9.66
CA PHE A 158 -2.75 -1.56 -9.38
C PHE A 158 -2.89 -2.41 -8.12
N PHE A 159 -3.35 -1.82 -7.01
CA PHE A 159 -3.66 -2.57 -5.79
C PHE A 159 -4.61 -3.73 -6.06
N SER A 160 -5.76 -3.46 -6.69
CA SER A 160 -6.78 -4.46 -7.00
C SER A 160 -6.21 -5.65 -7.77
N SER A 161 -5.49 -5.39 -8.86
CA SER A 161 -4.93 -6.45 -9.70
C SER A 161 -3.86 -7.25 -8.97
N THR A 162 -3.02 -6.60 -8.17
CA THR A 162 -1.95 -7.26 -7.43
C THR A 162 -2.53 -8.18 -6.35
N VAL A 163 -3.54 -7.72 -5.61
CA VAL A 163 -4.20 -8.53 -4.57
C VAL A 163 -5.05 -9.64 -5.19
N GLU A 164 -5.75 -9.37 -6.29
CA GLU A 164 -6.53 -10.40 -7.00
C GLU A 164 -5.64 -11.55 -7.48
N ASN A 165 -4.46 -11.24 -8.00
CA ASN A 165 -3.52 -12.25 -8.49
C ASN A 165 -2.94 -13.14 -7.37
N VAL A 166 -2.72 -12.60 -6.17
CA VAL A 166 -2.06 -13.33 -5.07
C VAL A 166 -3.07 -13.98 -4.12
N CYS A 167 -4.12 -13.26 -3.74
CA CYS A 167 -5.06 -13.65 -2.69
C CYS A 167 -6.48 -13.93 -3.24
N GLY A 168 -6.70 -13.75 -4.54
CA GLY A 168 -7.99 -13.94 -5.18
C GLY A 168 -8.90 -12.70 -5.15
N ARG A 169 -9.84 -12.68 -6.09
CA ARG A 169 -10.75 -11.56 -6.34
C ARG A 169 -11.58 -11.14 -5.12
N ASN A 170 -12.13 -12.12 -4.39
CA ASN A 170 -13.03 -11.85 -3.27
C ASN A 170 -12.32 -11.03 -2.18
N TYR A 171 -11.05 -11.35 -1.90
CA TYR A 171 -10.26 -10.63 -0.91
C TYR A 171 -9.93 -9.20 -1.38
N ALA A 172 -9.54 -9.05 -2.65
CA ALA A 172 -9.29 -7.72 -3.25
C ALA A 172 -10.53 -6.82 -3.21
N GLU A 173 -11.69 -7.33 -3.64
CA GLU A 173 -12.96 -6.61 -3.65
C GLU A 173 -13.41 -6.21 -2.23
N ALA A 174 -13.18 -7.09 -1.24
CA ALA A 174 -13.49 -6.79 0.15
C ALA A 174 -12.62 -5.65 0.71
N LEU A 175 -11.29 -5.69 0.49
CA LEU A 175 -10.39 -4.60 0.89
C LEU A 175 -10.69 -3.29 0.16
N MET A 176 -11.19 -3.39 -1.07
CA MET A 176 -11.71 -2.26 -1.85
C MET A 176 -13.05 -1.71 -1.31
N GLY A 177 -13.68 -2.38 -0.36
CA GLY A 177 -14.95 -1.99 0.23
C GLY A 177 -16.13 -2.21 -0.70
N ASN A 178 -16.10 -3.28 -1.49
CA ASN A 178 -17.25 -3.78 -2.22
C ASN A 178 -18.16 -4.56 -1.25
N ARG A 179 -19.42 -4.13 -1.11
CA ARG A 179 -20.31 -4.63 -0.06
C ARG A 179 -20.56 -6.13 -0.16
N ASP A 180 -20.68 -6.65 -1.38
CA ASP A 180 -21.07 -8.03 -1.64
C ASP A 180 -20.00 -9.02 -1.16
N TYR A 181 -18.74 -8.57 -1.07
CA TYR A 181 -17.60 -9.38 -0.67
C TYR A 181 -17.09 -9.05 0.75
N MET A 182 -17.63 -8.01 1.38
CA MET A 182 -17.16 -7.59 2.71
C MET A 182 -17.46 -8.65 3.77
N ASP A 183 -18.61 -9.32 3.69
CA ASP A 183 -19.03 -10.28 4.72
C ASP A 183 -18.05 -11.47 4.79
N THR A 184 -17.53 -11.94 3.65
CA THR A 184 -16.49 -12.98 3.60
C THR A 184 -15.18 -12.55 4.27
N HIS A 185 -14.80 -11.27 4.14
CA HIS A 185 -13.59 -10.75 4.79
C HIS A 185 -13.78 -10.56 6.29
N TYR A 186 -14.99 -10.18 6.73
CA TYR A 186 -15.29 -10.02 8.16
C TYR A 186 -15.38 -11.34 8.91
N GLN A 187 -15.65 -12.45 8.21
CA GLN A 187 -15.62 -13.79 8.78
C GLN A 187 -14.21 -14.33 9.04
N LEU A 188 -13.17 -13.74 8.43
CA LEU A 188 -11.79 -14.14 8.68
C LEU A 188 -11.35 -13.71 10.08
N SER A 189 -10.54 -14.55 10.72
CA SER A 189 -9.82 -14.15 11.94
C SER A 189 -8.85 -13.01 11.63
N ASP A 190 -8.48 -12.23 12.65
CA ASP A 190 -7.50 -11.16 12.44
C ASP A 190 -6.14 -11.70 12.01
N GLU A 191 -5.73 -12.87 12.53
CA GLU A 191 -4.53 -13.58 12.10
C GLU A 191 -4.56 -13.93 10.61
N ASP A 192 -5.66 -14.48 10.11
CA ASP A 192 -5.79 -14.83 8.69
C ASP A 192 -5.73 -13.59 7.78
N LYS A 193 -6.26 -12.45 8.25
CA LYS A 193 -6.17 -11.18 7.52
C LYS A 193 -4.73 -10.70 7.45
N TYR A 194 -3.97 -10.78 8.55
CA TYR A 194 -2.56 -10.40 8.56
C TYR A 194 -1.73 -11.30 7.65
N GLN A 195 -1.92 -12.62 7.74
CA GLN A 195 -1.19 -13.59 6.90
C GLN A 195 -1.47 -13.37 5.41
N LYS A 196 -2.74 -13.12 5.04
CA LYS A 196 -3.09 -12.80 3.65
C LYS A 196 -2.51 -11.48 3.19
N TYR A 197 -2.45 -10.47 4.05
CA TYR A 197 -1.82 -9.21 3.65
C TYR A 197 -0.29 -9.35 3.52
N PHE A 198 0.34 -10.09 4.43
CA PHE A 198 1.78 -10.35 4.41
C PHE A 198 2.23 -11.07 3.13
N SER A 199 1.41 -11.96 2.58
CA SER A 199 1.72 -12.63 1.32
C SER A 199 1.70 -11.70 0.09
N VAL A 200 0.91 -10.63 0.12
CA VAL A 200 0.79 -9.67 -0.99
C VAL A 200 1.69 -8.43 -0.84
N GLU A 201 2.10 -8.11 0.39
CA GLU A 201 2.95 -6.95 0.71
C GLU A 201 4.22 -6.83 -0.15
N PRO A 202 4.99 -7.90 -0.44
CA PRO A 202 6.16 -7.81 -1.33
C PRO A 202 5.81 -7.33 -2.74
N TYR A 203 4.60 -7.62 -3.21
CA TYR A 203 4.15 -7.22 -4.54
C TYR A 203 3.60 -5.80 -4.58
N LEU A 204 3.11 -5.30 -3.44
CA LEU A 204 2.61 -3.94 -3.25
C LEU A 204 3.71 -2.93 -2.90
N THR A 205 4.87 -3.41 -2.44
CA THR A 205 6.05 -2.58 -2.16
C THR A 205 6.61 -1.99 -3.45
N ILE A 206 6.79 -0.67 -3.50
CA ILE A 206 7.17 0.06 -4.72
C ILE A 206 8.55 0.69 -4.60
N LEU A 207 8.91 1.32 -3.48
CA LEU A 207 10.15 2.09 -3.35
C LEU A 207 11.37 1.19 -3.17
N ASP A 208 11.24 0.15 -2.35
CA ASP A 208 12.30 -0.82 -2.09
C ASP A 208 12.20 -2.06 -3.00
N PHE A 209 11.55 -1.95 -4.16
CA PHE A 209 11.26 -3.12 -5.01
C PHE A 209 12.53 -3.79 -5.55
N ASP A 210 13.59 -3.04 -5.87
CA ASP A 210 14.86 -3.59 -6.36
C ASP A 210 15.50 -4.50 -5.30
N LYS A 211 15.51 -4.08 -4.03
CA LYS A 211 16.03 -4.89 -2.91
C LYS A 211 15.22 -6.17 -2.70
N ILE A 212 13.90 -6.10 -2.90
CA ILE A 212 13.03 -7.28 -2.79
C ILE A 212 13.31 -8.24 -3.94
N GLU A 213 13.50 -7.74 -5.16
CA GLU A 213 13.81 -8.55 -6.33
C GLU A 213 15.18 -9.23 -6.20
N GLU A 214 16.19 -8.51 -5.70
CA GLU A 214 17.51 -9.07 -5.36
C GLU A 214 17.42 -10.16 -4.29
N ASN A 215 16.72 -9.90 -3.18
CA ASN A 215 16.52 -10.92 -2.13
C ASN A 215 15.76 -12.14 -2.63
N TYR A 216 14.76 -11.96 -3.49
CA TYR A 216 14.01 -13.07 -4.08
C TYR A 216 14.90 -13.93 -4.99
N ASN A 217 15.76 -13.28 -5.78
CA ASN A 217 16.72 -13.99 -6.63
C ASN A 217 17.75 -14.78 -5.81
N ASP A 218 18.30 -14.19 -4.74
CA ASP A 218 19.21 -14.89 -3.80
C ASP A 218 18.50 -16.08 -3.14
N LEU A 219 17.29 -15.88 -2.63
CA LEU A 219 16.51 -16.96 -1.99
C LEU A 219 16.19 -18.09 -2.98
N SER A 220 15.82 -17.76 -4.22
CA SER A 220 15.56 -18.73 -5.28
C SER A 220 16.81 -19.54 -5.65
N GLN A 221 17.99 -18.92 -5.65
CA GLN A 221 19.26 -19.61 -5.85
C GLN A 221 19.56 -20.59 -4.71
N ARG A 222 19.46 -20.15 -3.46
CA ARG A 222 19.66 -21.02 -2.28
C ARG A 222 18.69 -22.19 -2.26
N TYR A 223 17.43 -21.96 -2.62
CA TYR A 223 16.43 -23.02 -2.70
C TYR A 223 16.83 -24.11 -3.71
N LYS A 224 17.31 -23.71 -4.90
CA LYS A 224 17.83 -24.65 -5.91
C LYS A 224 19.07 -25.40 -5.43
N GLU A 225 19.95 -24.77 -4.66
CA GLU A 225 21.13 -25.42 -4.07
C GLU A 225 20.76 -26.45 -3.00
N ILE A 226 19.77 -26.12 -2.15
CA ILE A 226 19.23 -27.04 -1.16
C ILE A 226 18.55 -28.23 -1.85
N GLU A 227 17.73 -28.00 -2.88
CA GLU A 227 17.12 -29.09 -3.65
C GLU A 227 18.17 -30.02 -4.27
N LYS A 228 19.24 -29.45 -4.87
CA LYS A 228 20.36 -30.24 -5.40
C LYS A 228 21.04 -31.05 -4.30
N SER A 229 21.25 -30.46 -3.12
CA SER A 229 21.87 -31.13 -1.97
C SER A 229 20.99 -32.26 -1.45
N ILE A 230 19.67 -32.07 -1.36
CA ILE A 230 18.70 -33.11 -0.98
C ILE A 230 18.69 -34.25 -2.01
N ILE A 231 18.71 -33.93 -3.30
CA ILE A 231 18.77 -34.95 -4.37
C ILE A 231 20.09 -35.74 -4.26
N GLY A 232 21.21 -35.06 -4.06
CA GLY A 232 22.52 -35.70 -3.88
C GLY A 232 22.56 -36.60 -2.64
N LEU A 233 22.01 -36.15 -1.51
CA LEU A 233 21.88 -36.96 -0.29
C LEU A 233 20.98 -38.18 -0.51
N LYS A 234 19.81 -38.01 -1.16
CA LYS A 234 18.93 -39.14 -1.51
C LYS A 234 19.64 -40.16 -2.39
N GLN A 235 20.36 -39.71 -3.41
CA GLN A 235 21.15 -40.59 -4.28
C GLN A 235 22.25 -41.32 -3.49
N TYR A 236 22.97 -40.62 -2.62
CA TYR A 236 23.99 -41.21 -1.75
C TYR A 236 23.41 -42.28 -0.80
N LEU A 237 22.25 -42.01 -0.19
CA LEU A 237 21.58 -42.98 0.69
C LEU A 237 21.16 -44.25 -0.06
N VAL A 238 20.64 -44.10 -1.29
CA VAL A 238 20.27 -45.23 -2.16
C VAL A 238 21.50 -46.02 -2.59
N SER A 239 22.58 -45.36 -3.03
CA SER A 239 23.82 -46.02 -3.46
C SER A 239 24.51 -46.79 -2.34
N ASN A 240 24.39 -46.33 -1.09
CA ASN A 240 25.01 -46.98 0.07
C ASN A 240 24.07 -47.90 0.85
N SER A 241 22.87 -48.19 0.32
CA SER A 241 21.90 -49.12 0.94
C SER A 241 21.51 -48.76 2.38
N ILE A 242 21.55 -47.48 2.75
CA ILE A 242 21.22 -47.02 4.09
C ILE A 242 19.69 -46.97 4.20
N LEU A 243 19.11 -47.94 4.92
CA LEU A 243 17.68 -47.98 5.21
C LEU A 243 17.31 -46.75 6.06
N LEU A 244 16.52 -45.85 5.48
CA LEU A 244 15.78 -44.85 6.24
C LEU A 244 14.66 -45.59 6.99
N GLU A 245 14.97 -46.14 8.16
CA GLU A 245 13.93 -46.52 9.10
C GLU A 245 13.07 -45.28 9.36
N SER A 246 11.77 -45.45 9.18
CA SER A 246 10.77 -44.40 9.13
C SER A 246 10.89 -43.44 10.31
N LEU A 247 11.17 -42.18 9.99
CA LEU A 247 10.86 -41.05 10.89
C LEU A 247 9.34 -41.02 11.06
N LYS A 248 8.86 -41.67 12.13
CA LYS A 248 7.52 -41.48 12.70
C LYS A 248 7.38 -40.08 13.28
#